data_AF-A0A3R9WRL8-F1
#
_entry.id   AF-A0A3R9WRL8-F1
#
_cell.length_a   1.000
_cell.length_b   1.000
_cell.length_c   1.000
_cell.angle_alpha   90.00
_cell.angle_beta   90.00
_cell.angle_gamma   90.00
#
_symmetry.space_group_name_H-M   'P 1'
#
loop_
_entity.id
_entity.type
_entity.pdbx_description
1 polymer ?
#
loop_
_entity_poly.entity_id
_entity_poly.type
_entity_poly.pdbx_seq_one_letter_code
_entity_poly.pdbx_strand_id
1 'polypeptide(L)' 'MAEKTTKTKALVLRDFTDAGTGENFTKDATPSIESGVFANYEAAGLVGRCDTKAATASPASSAKDENPPA' A
#
# COMPACT_ATOMS: atom_id res chain seq x y z
N MET A 1 25.09 -8.98 -5.71
CA MET A 1 24.14 -8.76 -6.81
C MET A 1 23.14 -7.74 -6.30
N ALA A 2 23.08 -6.51 -6.82
CA ALA A 2 22.07 -5.55 -6.39
C ALA A 2 20.76 -5.92 -7.08
N GLU A 3 19.91 -6.70 -6.40
CA GLU A 3 18.54 -6.98 -6.86
C GLU A 3 17.83 -5.65 -7.02
N LYS A 4 17.66 -5.22 -8.28
CA LYS A 4 16.86 -4.05 -8.60
C LYS A 4 15.40 -4.41 -8.36
N THR A 5 14.96 -4.31 -7.11
CA THR A 5 13.56 -4.32 -6.77
C THR A 5 12.87 -3.22 -7.58
N THR A 6 12.17 -3.62 -8.63
CA THR A 6 11.33 -2.68 -9.38
C THR A 6 10.09 -2.46 -8.54
N LYS A 7 9.84 -1.20 -8.17
CA LYS A 7 8.65 -0.80 -7.42
C LYS A 7 7.64 -0.20 -8.39
N THR A 8 6.43 -0.75 -8.40
CA THR A 8 5.31 -0.32 -9.23
C THR A 8 4.32 0.46 -8.39
N LYS A 9 3.75 1.53 -8.94
CA LYS A 9 2.64 2.26 -8.32
C LYS A 9 1.38 1.41 -8.44
N ALA A 10 0.78 1.06 -7.31
CA ALA A 10 -0.43 0.24 -7.25
C ALA A 10 -1.58 1.11 -6.73
N LEU A 11 -2.76 1.09 -7.35
CA LEU A 11 -3.97 1.72 -6.79
C LEU A 11 -4.66 0.71 -5.88
N VAL A 12 -4.78 1.02 -4.59
CA VAL A 12 -5.48 0.15 -3.64
C VAL A 12 -6.98 0.28 -3.85
N LEU A 13 -7.64 -0.81 -4.22
CA LEU A 13 -9.08 -0.82 -4.56
C LEU A 13 -9.98 -0.97 -3.33
N ARG A 14 -9.43 -1.48 -2.23
CA ARG A 14 -10.09 -1.70 -0.94
C ARG A 14 -9.06 -1.65 0.17
N ASP A 15 -9.46 -1.29 1.37
CA ASP A 15 -8.62 -1.43 2.55
C ASP A 15 -8.23 -2.90 2.78
N PHE A 16 -6.95 -3.15 3.00
CA PHE A 16 -6.46 -4.49 3.34
C PHE A 16 -5.16 -4.41 4.14
N THR A 17 -4.90 -5.44 4.93
CA THR A 17 -3.63 -5.62 5.63
C THR A 17 -2.90 -6.78 4.97
N ASP A 18 -1.65 -6.58 4.59
CA ASP A 18 -0.82 -7.67 4.10
C ASP A 18 -0.41 -8.58 5.26
N ALA A 19 -0.79 -9.85 5.18
CA ALA A 19 -0.49 -10.83 6.22
C ALA A 19 1.00 -11.23 6.27
N GLY A 20 1.75 -11.00 5.19
CA GLY A 20 3.18 -11.33 5.13
C GLY A 20 4.08 -10.29 5.81
N THR A 21 3.73 -9.01 5.71
CA THR A 21 4.53 -7.87 6.20
C THR A 21 3.90 -7.14 7.38
N GLY A 22 2.58 -7.25 7.56
CA GLY A 22 1.83 -6.47 8.53
C GLY A 22 1.54 -5.03 8.09
N GLU A 23 1.87 -4.64 6.86
CA GLU A 23 1.55 -3.31 6.34
C GLU A 23 0.04 -3.15 6.07
N ASN A 24 -0.48 -1.97 6.40
CA ASN A 24 -1.87 -1.59 6.18
C ASN A 24 -1.97 -0.72 4.93
N PHE A 25 -2.82 -1.13 3.99
CA PHE A 25 -3.10 -0.38 2.78
C PHE A 25 -4.53 0.14 2.84
N THR A 26 -4.68 1.45 2.64
CA THR A 26 -5.98 2.11 2.60
C THR A 26 -6.51 2.18 1.18
N LYS A 27 -7.83 2.04 1.03
CA LYS A 27 -8.51 2.25 -0.25
C LYS A 27 -8.17 3.62 -0.84
N ASP A 28 -8.03 3.67 -2.16
CA ASP A 28 -7.66 4.84 -2.97
C ASP A 28 -6.20 5.34 -2.75
N ALA A 29 -5.41 4.65 -1.91
CA ALA A 29 -3.99 4.94 -1.78
C ALA A 29 -3.20 4.40 -2.98
N THR A 30 -2.06 5.05 -3.26
CA THR A 30 -1.14 4.63 -4.33
C THR A 30 0.28 4.32 -3.83
N PRO A 31 0.47 3.28 -3.00
CA PRO A 31 1.78 2.86 -2.52
C PRO A 31 2.67 2.37 -3.68
N SER A 32 3.99 2.46 -3.47
CA SER A 32 4.98 1.84 -4.34
C SER A 32 5.28 0.44 -3.81
N ILE A 33 4.77 -0.57 -4.49
CA ILE A 33 4.86 -1.98 -4.10
C ILE A 33 5.87 -2.68 -5.00
N GLU A 34 6.61 -3.68 -4.49
CA GLU A 34 7.49 -4.48 -5.34
C GLU A 34 6.69 -5.18 -6.46
N SER A 35 7.25 -5.27 -7.67
CA SER A 35 6.55 -5.84 -8.83
C SER A 35 6.07 -7.28 -8.61
N GLY A 36 6.83 -8.10 -7.86
CA GLY A 36 6.42 -9.47 -7.53
C GLY A 36 5.21 -9.52 -6.61
N VAL A 37 5.15 -8.60 -5.64
CA VAL A 37 4.04 -8.48 -4.69
C VAL A 37 2.81 -7.86 -5.36
N PHE A 38 3.03 -6.86 -6.24
CA PHE A 38 1.96 -6.23 -7.02
C PHE A 38 1.14 -7.25 -7.82
N ALA A 39 1.80 -8.19 -8.50
CA ALA A 39 1.11 -9.22 -9.28
C ALA A 39 0.20 -10.12 -8.41
N ASN A 40 0.62 -10.40 -7.18
CA ASN A 40 -0.18 -11.16 -6.22
C ASN A 40 -1.41 -10.35 -5.77
N TYR A 41 -1.21 -9.09 -5.39
CA TYR A 41 -2.30 -8.21 -4.95
C TYR A 41 -3.27 -7.89 -6.09
N GLU A 42 -2.78 -7.74 -7.33
CA GLU A 42 -3.60 -7.54 -8.54
C GLU A 42 -4.46 -8.78 -8.83
N ALA A 43 -3.86 -9.99 -8.75
CA ALA A 43 -4.58 -11.25 -8.93
C ALA A 43 -5.66 -11.48 -7.86
N ALA A 44 -5.41 -11.03 -6.62
CA ALA A 44 -6.40 -11.04 -5.54
C ALA A 44 -7.48 -9.95 -5.69
N GLY A 45 -7.33 -9.03 -6.64
CA GLY A 45 -8.22 -7.88 -6.83
C GLY A 45 -8.15 -6.87 -5.69
N LEU A 46 -7.05 -6.83 -4.93
CA LEU A 46 -6.81 -5.90 -3.83
C LEU A 46 -6.29 -4.56 -4.36
N VAL A 47 -5.45 -4.61 -5.39
CA VAL A 47 -4.89 -3.44 -6.07
C VAL A 47 -5.13 -3.51 -7.57
N GLY A 48 -5.08 -2.36 -8.24
CA GLY A 48 -5.11 -2.23 -9.69
C GLY A 48 -3.90 -1.46 -10.22
N ARG A 49 -3.70 -1.50 -11.53
CA ARG A 49 -2.69 -0.66 -12.20
C ARG A 49 -3.12 0.80 -12.11
N CYS A 50 -2.33 1.59 -11.38
CA CYS A 50 -2.44 3.03 -11.40
C CYS A 50 -1.57 3.54 -12.53
N ASP A 51 -2.15 3.73 -13.72
CA ASP A 51 -1.46 4.51 -14.75
C ASP A 51 -1.52 5.98 -14.33
N THR A 52 -0.38 6.66 -14.39
CA THR A 52 -0.14 8.11 -14.25
C THR A 52 0.04 8.78 -12.87
N LYS A 53 1.27 9.30 -12.69
CA LYS A 53 1.61 10.73 -12.53
C LYS A 53 0.77 11.59 -11.59
N ALA A 54 0.30 11.12 -10.43
CA ALA A 54 -0.10 12.02 -9.34
C ALA A 54 -0.38 11.21 -8.08
N ALA A 55 0.51 11.28 -7.11
CA ALA A 55 0.13 11.14 -5.71
C ALA A 55 1.34 11.57 -4.87
N THR A 56 1.34 12.86 -4.55
CA THR A 56 2.02 13.41 -3.38
C THR A 56 1.69 12.54 -2.18
N ALA A 57 2.70 11.86 -1.65
CA ALA A 57 2.61 11.11 -0.42
C ALA A 57 2.09 12.04 0.69
N SER A 58 0.89 11.77 1.19
CA SER A 58 0.45 12.29 2.48
C SER A 58 0.63 11.15 3.48
N PRO A 59 1.54 11.26 4.47
CA PRO A 59 1.64 10.30 5.55
C PRO A 59 0.53 10.62 6.56
N ALA A 60 -0.54 9.82 6.59
CA ALA A 60 -1.58 9.98 7.60
C ALA A 60 -2.20 8.62 7.97
N SER A 61 -1.66 8.03 9.03
CA SER A 61 -2.37 7.78 10.29
C SER A 61 -1.47 6.86 11.13
N SER A 62 -0.91 7.33 12.24
CA SER A 62 -1.62 7.59 13.51
C SER A 62 -2.47 6.40 13.93
N ALA A 63 -1.84 5.48 14.66
CA ALA A 63 -2.51 4.60 15.61
C ALA A 63 -1.59 4.36 16.81
N LYS A 64 -1.54 5.36 17.71
CA LYS A 64 -1.50 5.09 19.16
C LYS A 64 -2.05 6.31 19.91
N ASP A 65 -3.36 6.52 19.78
CA ASP A 65 -4.13 7.23 20.80
C ASP A 65 -4.90 6.15 21.56
N GLU A 66 -4.57 5.95 22.84
CA GLU A 66 -5.55 5.66 23.91
C GLU A 66 -4.83 5.63 25.28
N ASN A 67 -5.04 6.65 26.12
CA ASN A 67 -5.68 6.45 27.43
C ASN A 67 -6.25 7.81 27.98
N PRO A 68 -7.45 7.81 28.59
CA PRO A 68 -8.44 8.91 28.60
C PRO A 68 -8.35 9.79 29.89
N PRO A 69 -9.30 10.74 30.15
CA PRO A 69 -9.10 11.85 31.10
C PRO A 69 -9.40 11.49 32.57
N ALA A 70 -8.72 12.20 33.49
CA ALA A 70 -9.08 12.34 34.90
C ALA A 70 -8.65 13.74 35.40
#